data_AF-A0A3A0F0X0-F1
#
_entry.id   AF-A0A3A0F0X0-F1
#
_cell.length_a   1.000
_cell.length_b   1.000
_cell.length_c   1.000
_cell.angle_alpha   90.00
_cell.angle_beta   90.00
_cell.angle_gamma   90.00
#
_symmetry.space_group_name_H-M   'P 1'
#
loop_
_entity.id
_entity.type
_entity.pdbx_description
1 polymer ?
#
loop_
_entity_poly.entity_id
_entity_poly.type
_entity_poly.pdbx_seq_one_letter_code
_entity_poly.pdbx_strand_id
1 'polypeptide(L)'
;MLERLNQLQWLGNPVANWLIAVAAALVGFGIASTVLGLLRSHLRRLDERLPEPAARAARPLHVIVRTTRNWILLLLSLVFAAEFLDLSRRAGTILHNLTFALIGVQIALWINALIELSLTRPSAADGKMRGNPVLAGILRWTAQLFVWTTLLMAMLANAGVDITAFVASLGIGGVAVALALQSLLGDLFSSISIGLDKPFEVGEFIAFGNDLGTVRNVGIKSTRIDSLRGEQLVIANSKLLEQLVRNYSRMPHRRVVFGFRLPYGTTSERVRQVVEAVKEIIRAQQDVRFDRGHQSAFGEYGLEFEFVYYVLASDYALYMDVQQRINLAIIDLLERLDLEFAVPVRHLRAEFDPVQRPGPRSETRDRRTPVQT
;
A
#
# COMPACT_ATOMS: atom_id res chain seq x y z
N MET A 1 33.55 13.87 71.08
CA MET A 1 32.24 13.22 70.77
C MET A 1 32.33 12.30 69.57
N LEU A 2 32.96 12.73 68.47
CA LEU A 2 33.19 11.92 67.25
C LEU A 2 34.04 10.66 67.49
N GLU A 3 35.08 10.73 68.33
CA GLU A 3 35.93 9.56 68.64
C GLU A 3 35.23 8.44 69.41
N ARG A 4 34.22 8.75 70.26
CA ARG A 4 33.43 7.73 70.98
C ARG A 4 32.45 6.99 70.06
N LEU A 5 32.00 7.63 68.98
CA LEU A 5 31.10 7.01 68.00
C LEU A 5 31.83 6.06 67.04
N ASN A 6 33.15 6.21 66.89
CA ASN A 6 33.97 5.38 66.02
C ASN A 6 34.37 4.03 66.64
N GLN A 7 34.20 3.88 67.96
CA GLN A 7 34.48 2.64 68.70
C GLN A 7 33.27 1.69 68.78
N LEU A 8 32.06 2.19 68.49
CA LEU A 8 30.84 1.38 68.40
C LEU A 8 30.71 0.87 66.96
N GLN A 9 30.96 -0.42 66.76
CA GLN A 9 30.76 -1.09 65.48
C GLN A 9 29.37 -1.75 65.46
N TRP A 10 28.60 -1.48 64.41
CA TRP A 10 27.31 -2.11 64.16
C TRP A 10 27.29 -2.67 62.74
N LEU A 11 27.05 -3.99 62.61
CA LEU A 11 27.12 -4.70 61.32
C LEU A 11 28.44 -4.48 60.55
N GLY A 12 29.57 -4.52 61.26
CA GLY A 12 30.91 -4.39 60.67
C GLY A 12 31.29 -2.97 60.24
N ASN A 13 30.43 -1.98 60.48
CA ASN A 13 30.66 -0.58 60.13
C ASN A 13 30.63 0.31 61.39
N PRO A 14 31.47 1.37 61.47
CA PRO A 14 31.37 2.37 62.52
C PRO A 14 29.98 3.04 62.52
N VAL A 15 29.43 3.34 63.70
CA VAL A 15 28.16 4.09 63.84
C VAL A 15 28.22 5.46 63.12
N ALA A 16 29.41 6.05 62.99
CA ALA A 16 29.63 7.25 62.20
C ALA A 16 29.26 7.06 60.70
N ASN A 17 29.58 5.92 60.09
CA ASN A 17 29.26 5.65 58.68
C ASN A 17 27.75 5.48 58.48
N TRP A 18 27.05 4.90 59.44
CA TRP A 18 25.58 4.83 59.43
C TRP A 18 24.94 6.21 59.55
N LEU A 19 25.47 7.09 60.40
CA LEU A 19 24.98 8.47 60.52
C LEU A 19 25.23 9.27 59.23
N ILE A 20 26.39 9.09 58.59
CA ILE A 20 26.72 9.72 57.30
C ILE A 20 25.80 9.18 56.20
N ALA A 21 25.57 7.87 56.13
CA ALA A 21 24.67 7.26 55.16
C ALA A 21 23.23 7.77 55.33
N VAL A 22 22.69 7.81 56.55
CA VAL A 22 21.34 8.35 56.81
C VAL A 22 21.26 9.84 56.45
N ALA A 23 22.27 10.63 56.81
CA ALA A 23 22.34 12.04 56.43
C ALA A 23 22.40 12.21 54.90
N ALA A 24 23.22 11.43 54.21
CA ALA A 24 23.33 11.43 52.74
C ALA A 24 22.02 11.01 52.07
N ALA A 25 21.32 10.00 52.59
CA ALA A 25 20.01 9.57 52.08
C ALA A 25 18.95 10.68 52.21
N LEU A 26 18.88 11.33 53.37
CA LEU A 26 17.92 12.40 53.65
C LEU A 26 18.22 13.66 52.83
N VAL A 27 19.48 14.07 52.75
CA VAL A 27 19.92 15.22 51.96
C VAL A 27 19.75 14.95 50.46
N GLY A 28 20.18 13.79 49.96
CA GLY A 28 20.03 13.39 48.57
C GLY A 28 18.57 13.33 48.13
N PHE A 29 17.70 12.74 48.96
CA PHE A 29 16.27 12.69 48.70
C PHE A 29 15.63 14.07 48.77
N GLY A 30 16.00 14.87 49.78
CA GLY A 30 15.53 16.25 49.94
C GLY A 30 15.88 17.12 48.74
N ILE A 31 17.12 17.07 48.26
CA ILE A 31 17.56 17.79 47.07
C ILE A 31 16.83 17.29 45.83
N ALA A 32 16.83 15.98 45.57
CA ALA A 32 16.22 15.41 44.36
C ALA A 32 14.70 15.68 44.29
N SER A 33 13.99 15.54 45.42
CA SER A 33 12.55 15.81 45.51
C SER A 33 12.22 17.31 45.39
N THR A 34 13.06 18.18 45.97
CA THR A 34 12.90 19.64 45.85
C THR A 34 13.18 20.11 44.42
N VAL A 35 14.26 19.63 43.79
CA VAL A 35 14.57 19.91 42.39
C VAL A 35 13.45 19.44 41.47
N LEU A 36 12.92 18.23 41.68
CA LEU A 36 11.80 17.73 40.89
C LEU A 36 10.53 18.55 41.12
N GLY A 37 10.25 18.96 42.37
CA GLY A 37 9.14 19.82 42.72
C GLY A 37 9.22 21.20 42.07
N LEU A 38 10.41 21.82 42.10
CA LEU A 38 10.70 23.07 41.42
C LEU A 38 10.54 22.93 39.92
N LEU A 39 11.10 21.88 39.31
CA LEU A 39 11.00 21.62 37.87
C LEU A 39 9.55 21.38 37.44
N ARG A 40 8.77 20.62 38.21
CA ARG A 40 7.31 20.47 38.00
C ARG A 40 6.59 21.81 38.05
N SER A 41 6.90 22.64 39.05
CA SER A 41 6.27 23.95 39.20
C SER A 41 6.65 24.93 38.09
N HIS A 42 7.91 24.89 37.64
CA HIS A 42 8.45 25.77 36.60
C HIS A 42 7.89 25.37 35.23
N LEU A 43 7.86 24.07 34.92
CA LEU A 43 7.30 23.57 33.67
C LEU A 43 5.79 23.82 33.58
N ARG A 44 5.03 23.72 34.69
CA ARG A 44 3.61 24.07 34.70
C ARG A 44 3.39 25.56 34.38
N ARG A 45 4.19 26.45 34.98
CA ARG A 45 4.12 27.89 34.74
C ARG A 45 4.54 28.29 33.32
N LEU A 46 5.47 27.56 32.72
CA LEU A 46 5.90 27.76 31.34
C LEU A 46 4.81 27.34 30.34
N ASP A 47 4.13 26.23 30.59
CA ASP A 47 3.04 25.75 29.71
C ASP A 47 1.87 26.74 29.65
N GLU A 48 1.56 27.42 30.77
CA GLU A 48 0.54 28.48 30.85
C GLU A 48 0.94 29.80 30.15
N ARG A 49 2.23 30.04 29.92
CA ARG A 49 2.76 31.32 29.41
C ARG A 49 3.30 31.25 27.98
N LEU A 50 3.54 30.07 27.44
CA LEU A 50 4.17 29.89 26.13
C LEU A 50 3.13 29.84 25.00
N PRO A 51 3.42 30.47 23.83
CA PRO A 51 2.65 30.25 22.61
C PRO A 51 2.66 28.76 22.19
N GLU A 52 1.57 28.27 21.58
CA GLU A 52 1.38 26.88 21.13
C GLU A 52 2.58 26.18 20.45
N PRO A 53 3.39 26.81 19.57
CA PRO A 53 4.58 26.15 19.01
C PRO A 53 5.68 25.87 20.04
N ALA A 54 5.90 26.78 20.99
CA ALA A 54 6.90 26.61 22.05
C ALA A 54 6.41 25.65 23.15
N ALA A 55 5.12 25.71 23.49
CA ALA A 55 4.49 24.74 24.39
C ALA A 55 4.61 23.31 23.85
N ARG A 56 4.37 23.10 22.54
CA ARG A 56 4.55 21.79 21.89
C ARG A 56 5.96 21.22 22.02
N ALA A 57 6.99 22.05 21.91
CA ALA A 57 8.38 21.61 22.07
C ALA A 57 8.72 21.22 23.54
N ALA A 58 8.07 21.85 24.53
CA ALA A 58 8.29 21.59 25.94
C ALA A 58 7.47 20.41 26.51
N ARG A 59 6.42 19.95 25.82
CA ARG A 59 5.53 18.84 26.28
C ARG A 59 6.26 17.53 26.62
N PRO A 60 7.24 17.03 25.85
CA PRO A 60 7.97 15.82 26.21
C PRO A 60 8.68 15.94 27.57
N LEU A 61 9.30 17.10 27.82
CA LEU A 61 9.98 17.39 29.08
C LEU A 61 8.99 17.44 30.26
N HIS A 62 7.81 18.03 30.05
CA HIS A 62 6.74 18.02 31.05
C HIS A 62 6.28 16.59 31.41
N VAL A 63 6.11 15.74 30.40
CA VAL A 63 5.70 14.34 30.58
C VAL A 63 6.75 13.54 31.34
N ILE A 64 8.04 13.69 31.01
CA ILE A 64 9.15 13.03 31.72
C ILE A 64 9.12 13.41 33.21
N VAL A 65 9.03 14.72 33.51
CA VAL A 65 9.07 15.25 34.87
C VAL A 65 7.84 14.85 35.71
N ARG A 66 6.67 14.72 35.08
CA ARG A 66 5.46 14.21 35.73
C ARG A 66 5.54 12.70 36.00
N THR A 67 6.20 11.97 35.13
CA THR A 67 6.31 10.50 35.19
C THR A 67 7.41 10.03 36.15
N THR A 68 8.41 10.86 36.42
CA THR A 68 9.40 10.62 37.47
C THR A 68 8.70 10.46 38.82
N ARG A 69 8.85 9.31 39.48
CA ARG A 69 8.08 9.01 40.69
C ARG A 69 8.92 9.16 41.95
N ASN A 70 8.39 9.88 42.94
CA ASN A 70 9.14 10.26 44.13
C ASN A 70 9.65 9.06 44.95
N TRP A 71 8.94 7.92 44.92
CA TRP A 71 9.40 6.70 45.61
C TRP A 71 10.64 6.09 44.94
N ILE A 72 10.80 6.21 43.61
CA ILE A 72 12.00 5.74 42.90
C ILE A 72 13.20 6.61 43.31
N LEU A 73 13.01 7.92 43.42
CA LEU A 73 14.05 8.83 43.90
C LEU A 73 14.44 8.55 45.36
N LEU A 74 13.48 8.17 46.20
CA LEU A 74 13.75 7.74 47.58
C LEU A 74 14.62 6.49 47.59
N LEU A 75 14.26 5.47 46.80
CA LEU A 75 15.02 4.23 46.71
C LEU A 75 16.42 4.48 46.12
N LEU A 76 16.54 5.32 45.10
CA LEU A 76 17.84 5.68 44.52
C LEU A 76 18.72 6.43 45.53
N SER A 77 18.14 7.32 46.33
CA SER A 77 18.85 8.04 47.40
C SER A 77 19.30 7.09 48.52
N LEU A 78 18.48 6.10 48.86
CA LEU A 78 18.82 5.06 49.83
C LEU A 78 19.96 4.17 49.32
N VAL A 79 19.94 3.83 48.03
CA VAL A 79 20.99 3.05 47.38
C VAL A 79 22.30 3.84 47.31
N PHE A 80 22.24 5.11 46.93
CA PHE A 80 23.41 6.01 46.95
C PHE A 80 24.00 6.15 48.35
N ALA A 81 23.15 6.25 49.38
CA ALA A 81 23.60 6.26 50.77
C ALA A 81 24.27 4.95 51.20
N ALA A 82 23.86 3.82 50.62
CA ALA A 82 24.47 2.53 50.91
C ALA A 82 25.91 2.41 50.38
N GLU A 83 26.35 3.24 49.42
CA GLU A 83 27.75 3.28 48.98
C GLU A 83 28.72 3.81 50.04
N PHE A 84 28.22 4.52 51.07
CA PHE A 84 29.03 5.02 52.20
C PHE A 84 29.28 3.97 53.28
N LEU A 85 28.72 2.76 53.11
CA LEU A 85 28.88 1.63 54.03
C LEU A 85 29.82 0.60 53.40
N ASP A 86 30.73 0.04 54.21
CA ASP A 86 31.55 -1.10 53.80
C ASP A 86 30.66 -2.34 53.74
N LEU A 87 30.13 -2.58 52.54
CA LEU A 87 29.24 -3.68 52.24
C LEU A 87 30.05 -4.92 51.86
N SER A 88 29.57 -6.10 52.28
CA SER A 88 30.09 -7.37 51.76
C SER A 88 29.95 -7.44 50.24
N ARG A 89 30.86 -8.15 49.56
CA ARG A 89 30.86 -8.31 48.09
C ARG A 89 29.48 -8.75 47.53
N ARG A 90 28.74 -9.58 48.27
CA ARG A 90 27.38 -10.00 47.93
C ARG A 90 26.38 -8.85 48.01
N ALA A 91 26.42 -8.08 49.09
CA ALA A 91 25.53 -6.93 49.28
C ALA A 91 25.79 -5.82 48.24
N GLY A 92 27.06 -5.58 47.87
CA GLY A 92 27.40 -4.64 46.79
C GLY A 92 26.86 -5.08 45.41
N THR A 93 26.89 -6.38 45.10
CA THR A 93 26.32 -6.90 43.85
C THR A 93 24.80 -6.75 43.79
N ILE A 94 24.11 -7.05 44.91
CA ILE A 94 22.66 -6.85 45.03
C ILE A 94 22.31 -5.36 44.89
N LEU A 95 23.11 -4.48 45.51
CA LEU A 95 22.91 -3.04 45.43
C LEU A 95 23.05 -2.54 43.99
N HIS A 96 24.09 -2.94 43.27
CA HIS A 96 24.29 -2.58 41.86
C HIS A 96 23.12 -3.05 40.98
N ASN A 97 22.67 -4.29 41.13
CA ASN A 97 21.53 -4.83 40.39
C ASN A 97 20.23 -4.06 40.71
N LEU A 98 20.05 -3.66 41.97
CA LEU A 98 18.90 -2.85 42.40
C LEU A 98 18.96 -1.45 41.79
N THR A 99 20.12 -0.80 41.77
CA THR A 99 20.32 0.51 41.11
C THR A 99 19.95 0.43 39.64
N PHE A 100 20.50 -0.58 38.93
CA PHE A 100 20.22 -0.80 37.52
C PHE A 100 18.72 -1.00 37.26
N ALA A 101 18.06 -1.82 38.09
CA ALA A 101 16.62 -2.05 38.00
C ALA A 101 15.81 -0.77 38.21
N LEU A 102 16.14 0.04 39.23
CA LEU A 102 15.43 1.29 39.54
C LEU A 102 15.57 2.32 38.41
N ILE A 103 16.78 2.49 37.88
CA ILE A 103 17.04 3.38 36.74
C ILE A 103 16.30 2.86 35.50
N GLY A 104 16.41 1.56 35.21
CA GLY A 104 15.76 0.93 34.06
C GLY A 104 14.24 1.06 34.09
N VAL A 105 13.61 0.84 35.25
CA VAL A 105 12.17 1.05 35.45
C VAL A 105 11.80 2.52 35.22
N GLN A 106 12.59 3.47 35.72
CA GLN A 106 12.31 4.90 35.51
C GLN A 106 12.40 5.29 34.03
N ILE A 107 13.38 4.74 33.30
CA ILE A 107 13.52 4.93 31.85
C ILE A 107 12.32 4.31 31.11
N ALA A 108 11.93 3.08 31.45
CA ALA A 108 10.77 2.42 30.82
C ALA A 108 9.47 3.21 31.04
N LEU A 109 9.28 3.77 32.24
CA LEU A 109 8.14 4.65 32.53
C LEU A 109 8.18 5.93 31.67
N TRP A 110 9.36 6.57 31.51
CA TRP A 110 9.51 7.73 30.62
C TRP A 110 9.18 7.40 29.17
N ILE A 111 9.67 6.26 28.66
CA ILE A 111 9.38 5.80 27.29
C ILE A 111 7.87 5.54 27.14
N ASN A 112 7.24 4.85 28.09
CA ASN A 112 5.80 4.58 28.07
C ASN A 112 4.96 5.87 28.05
N ALA A 113 5.35 6.86 28.86
CA ALA A 113 4.68 8.15 28.87
C ALA A 113 4.89 8.94 27.57
N LEU A 114 6.05 8.79 26.92
CA LEU A 114 6.31 9.39 25.60
C LEU A 114 5.52 8.70 24.49
N ILE A 115 5.36 7.38 24.56
CA ILE A 115 4.49 6.60 23.66
C ILE A 115 3.04 7.09 23.80
N GLU A 116 2.55 7.25 25.03
CA GLU A 116 1.21 7.78 25.30
C GLU A 116 1.03 9.19 24.74
N LEU A 117 1.98 10.09 24.97
CA LEU A 117 1.96 11.45 24.42
C LEU A 117 1.92 11.46 22.89
N SER A 118 2.58 10.51 22.24
CA SER A 118 2.68 10.44 20.79
C SER A 118 1.40 9.88 20.15
N LEU A 119 0.75 8.91 20.80
CA LEU A 119 -0.43 8.21 20.28
C LEU A 119 -1.77 8.85 20.67
N THR A 120 -1.82 9.59 21.80
CA THR A 120 -3.05 10.26 22.27
C THR A 120 -3.20 11.68 21.76
N ARG A 121 -2.33 12.14 20.84
CA ARG A 121 -2.44 13.49 20.27
C ARG A 121 -3.84 13.68 19.69
N PRO A 122 -4.66 14.58 20.26
CA PRO A 122 -5.90 14.98 19.61
C PRO A 122 -5.49 15.54 18.26
N SER A 123 -5.95 14.90 17.19
CA SER A 123 -5.83 15.42 15.83
C SER A 123 -6.75 16.65 15.74
N ALA A 124 -6.33 17.74 16.39
CA ALA A 124 -7.09 18.97 16.52
C ALA A 124 -6.94 19.87 15.28
N ALA A 125 -6.10 19.47 14.30
CA ALA A 125 -5.81 20.29 13.14
C ALA A 125 -6.61 19.92 11.88
N ASP A 126 -7.13 18.70 11.71
CA ASP A 126 -7.88 18.36 10.50
C ASP A 126 -8.91 17.25 10.75
N GLY A 127 -10.20 17.59 10.62
CA GLY A 127 -11.35 16.67 10.79
C GLY A 127 -11.42 15.49 9.81
N LYS A 128 -10.35 15.19 9.08
CA LYS A 128 -10.30 14.14 8.05
C LYS A 128 -9.43 12.93 8.41
N MET A 129 -8.63 12.98 9.47
CA MET A 129 -7.89 11.81 9.97
C MET A 129 -8.22 11.56 11.45
N ARG A 130 -9.37 10.92 11.69
CA ARG A 130 -9.58 10.17 12.93
C ARG A 130 -8.65 8.95 12.86
N GLY A 131 -7.46 9.06 13.46
CA GLY A 131 -6.63 7.88 13.71
C GLY A 131 -7.48 6.83 14.41
N ASN A 132 -7.58 5.62 13.83
CA ASN A 132 -8.43 4.58 14.36
C ASN A 132 -8.01 4.29 15.82
N PRO A 133 -8.87 4.52 16.83
CA PRO A 133 -8.50 4.33 18.23
C PRO A 133 -8.05 2.89 18.52
N VAL A 134 -8.54 1.93 17.75
CA VAL A 134 -8.10 0.53 17.81
C VAL A 134 -6.65 0.38 17.37
N LEU A 135 -6.25 1.02 16.27
CA LEU A 135 -4.86 0.97 15.77
C LEU A 135 -3.89 1.63 16.76
N ALA A 136 -4.27 2.78 17.33
CA ALA A 136 -3.49 3.44 18.36
C ALA A 136 -3.35 2.57 19.63
N GLY A 137 -4.42 1.86 20.00
CA GLY A 137 -4.42 0.90 21.11
C GLY A 137 -3.47 -0.28 20.87
N ILE A 138 -3.53 -0.90 19.70
CA ILE A 138 -2.64 -2.00 19.31
C ILE A 138 -1.18 -1.54 19.32
N LEU A 139 -0.88 -0.40 18.68
CA LEU A 139 0.48 0.12 18.58
C LEU A 139 1.05 0.48 19.97
N ARG A 140 0.22 1.04 20.86
CA ARG A 140 0.59 1.30 22.26
C ARG A 140 0.94 0.00 22.97
N TRP A 141 0.07 -1.00 22.89
CA TRP A 141 0.26 -2.28 23.56
C TRP A 141 1.52 -3.00 23.06
N THR A 142 1.75 -3.05 21.75
CA THR A 142 2.95 -3.65 21.16
C THR A 142 4.22 -2.91 21.58
N ALA A 143 4.22 -1.57 21.56
CA ALA A 143 5.37 -0.79 21.98
C ALA A 143 5.68 -0.97 23.48
N GLN A 144 4.65 -1.01 24.33
CA GLN A 144 4.80 -1.29 25.77
C GLN A 144 5.36 -2.70 26.01
N LEU A 145 4.85 -3.70 25.30
CA LEU A 145 5.36 -5.08 25.38
C LEU A 145 6.85 -5.15 25.02
N PHE A 146 7.27 -4.42 23.98
CA PHE A 146 8.67 -4.36 23.58
C PHE A 146 9.55 -3.73 24.68
N VAL A 147 9.16 -2.56 25.20
CA VAL A 147 9.89 -1.84 26.27
C VAL A 147 10.06 -2.71 27.52
N TRP A 148 8.98 -3.35 27.99
CA TRP A 148 9.03 -4.19 29.19
C TRP A 148 9.86 -5.46 28.98
N THR A 149 9.74 -6.09 27.81
CA THR A 149 10.57 -7.25 27.46
C THR A 149 12.05 -6.88 27.42
N THR A 150 12.42 -5.77 26.76
CA THR A 150 13.81 -5.29 26.71
C THR A 150 14.36 -4.96 28.11
N LEU A 151 13.55 -4.30 28.96
CA LEU A 151 13.96 -4.02 30.34
C LEU A 151 14.20 -5.32 31.14
N LEU A 152 13.29 -6.28 31.04
CA LEU A 152 13.45 -7.58 31.72
C LEU A 152 14.74 -8.29 31.28
N MET A 153 15.01 -8.30 29.97
CA MET A 153 16.24 -8.86 29.41
C MET A 153 17.50 -8.16 29.94
N ALA A 154 17.49 -6.83 29.96
CA ALA A 154 18.60 -6.04 30.49
C ALA A 154 18.84 -6.32 31.98
N MET A 155 17.78 -6.46 32.78
CA MET A 155 17.88 -6.80 34.20
C MET A 155 18.47 -8.20 34.42
N LEU A 156 18.04 -9.19 33.64
CA LEU A 156 18.59 -10.55 33.71
C LEU A 156 20.09 -10.58 33.35
N ALA A 157 20.47 -9.88 32.28
CA ALA A 157 21.87 -9.76 31.87
C ALA A 157 22.72 -9.09 32.96
N ASN A 158 22.23 -8.01 33.56
CA ASN A 158 22.91 -7.33 34.67
C ASN A 158 23.04 -8.23 35.91
N ALA A 159 22.07 -9.11 36.14
CA ALA A 159 22.11 -10.09 37.22
C ALA A 159 23.08 -11.27 36.96
N GLY A 160 23.75 -11.31 35.81
CA GLY A 160 24.68 -12.37 35.42
C GLY A 160 24.00 -13.61 34.82
N VAL A 161 22.72 -13.53 34.47
CA VAL A 161 22.01 -14.59 33.76
C VAL A 161 22.38 -14.53 32.28
N ASP A 162 22.73 -15.68 31.70
CA ASP A 162 22.96 -15.76 30.25
C ASP A 162 21.65 -15.58 29.49
N ILE A 163 21.55 -14.44 28.80
CA ILE A 163 20.38 -14.08 28.00
C ILE A 163 20.48 -14.52 26.54
N THR A 164 21.57 -15.17 26.13
CA THR A 164 21.83 -15.54 24.73
C THR A 164 20.69 -16.36 24.14
N ALA A 165 20.17 -17.35 24.88
CA ALA A 165 19.06 -18.18 24.44
C ALA A 165 17.75 -17.38 24.23
N PHE A 166 17.47 -16.41 25.09
CA PHE A 166 16.30 -15.54 24.97
C PHE A 166 16.44 -14.57 23.79
N VAL A 167 17.62 -13.97 23.61
CA VAL A 167 17.90 -13.09 22.46
C VAL A 167 17.80 -13.88 21.15
N ALA A 168 18.36 -15.10 21.10
CA ALA A 168 18.24 -15.98 19.94
C ALA A 168 16.77 -16.30 19.63
N SER A 169 15.97 -16.62 20.65
CA SER A 169 14.54 -16.90 20.50
C SER A 169 13.74 -15.69 20.01
N LEU A 170 14.03 -14.48 20.53
CA LEU A 170 13.44 -13.24 20.05
C LEU A 170 13.87 -12.92 18.60
N GLY A 171 15.09 -13.25 18.22
CA GLY A 171 15.57 -13.14 16.85
C GLY A 171 14.75 -14.01 15.89
N ILE A 172 14.57 -15.30 16.21
CA ILE A 172 13.74 -16.22 15.41
C ILE A 172 12.28 -15.75 15.38
N GLY A 173 11.74 -15.33 16.52
CA GLY A 173 10.38 -14.76 16.61
C GLY A 173 10.24 -13.49 15.75
N GLY A 174 11.24 -12.62 15.74
CA GLY A 174 11.29 -11.42 14.91
C GLY A 174 11.29 -11.73 13.41
N VAL A 175 12.03 -12.76 12.97
CA VAL A 175 12.00 -13.23 11.58
C VAL A 175 10.61 -13.74 11.20
N ALA A 176 9.96 -14.53 12.08
CA ALA A 176 8.60 -15.02 11.83
C ALA A 176 7.59 -13.87 11.68
N VAL A 177 7.67 -12.85 12.53
CA VAL A 177 6.84 -11.63 12.42
C VAL A 177 7.15 -10.86 11.14
N ALA A 178 8.42 -10.73 10.75
CA ALA A 178 8.82 -10.04 9.52
C ALA A 178 8.25 -10.74 8.28
N LEU A 179 8.31 -12.07 8.22
CA LEU A 179 7.72 -12.87 7.14
C LEU A 179 6.20 -12.70 7.10
N ALA A 180 5.53 -12.69 8.25
CA ALA A 180 4.08 -12.45 8.31
C ALA A 180 3.68 -11.04 7.83
N LEU A 181 4.51 -10.03 8.09
CA LEU A 181 4.29 -8.64 7.69
C LEU A 181 4.82 -8.30 6.29
N GLN A 182 5.51 -9.23 5.61
CA GLN A 182 6.16 -8.98 4.33
C GLN A 182 5.20 -8.41 3.27
N SER A 183 3.98 -8.95 3.18
CA SER A 183 2.97 -8.47 2.22
C SER A 183 2.53 -7.03 2.49
N LEU A 184 2.37 -6.67 3.76
CA LEU A 184 1.99 -5.32 4.17
C LEU A 184 3.11 -4.32 3.86
N LEU A 185 4.36 -4.67 4.19
CA LEU A 185 5.52 -3.84 3.85
C LEU A 185 5.66 -3.67 2.33
N GLY A 186 5.41 -4.71 1.55
CA GLY A 186 5.35 -4.65 0.09
C GLY A 186 4.34 -3.61 -0.39
N ASP A 187 3.10 -3.67 0.10
CA ASP A 187 2.06 -2.69 -0.25
C ASP A 187 2.42 -1.25 0.17
N LEU A 188 3.07 -1.07 1.32
CA LEU A 188 3.56 0.24 1.78
C LEU A 188 4.57 0.83 0.79
N PHE A 189 5.58 0.04 0.42
CA PHE A 189 6.60 0.48 -0.53
C PHE A 189 6.01 0.73 -1.92
N SER A 190 5.06 -0.11 -2.36
CA SER A 190 4.32 0.13 -3.61
C SER A 190 3.54 1.44 -3.58
N SER A 191 2.90 1.79 -2.46
CA SER A 191 2.20 3.08 -2.30
C SER A 191 3.14 4.27 -2.42
N ILE A 192 4.31 4.18 -1.76
CA ILE A 192 5.35 5.20 -1.85
C ILE A 192 5.86 5.32 -3.29
N SER A 193 6.07 4.18 -3.97
CA SER A 193 6.47 4.14 -5.37
C SER A 193 5.44 4.81 -6.29
N ILE A 194 4.14 4.52 -6.11
CA ILE A 194 3.07 5.20 -6.85
C ILE A 194 3.12 6.72 -6.62
N GLY A 195 3.36 7.16 -5.38
CA GLY A 195 3.46 8.59 -5.05
C GLY A 195 4.68 9.29 -5.64
N LEU A 196 5.83 8.59 -5.75
CA LEU A 196 7.09 9.15 -6.23
C LEU A 196 7.24 9.07 -7.75
N ASP A 197 7.01 7.88 -8.33
CA ASP A 197 7.18 7.61 -9.77
C ASP A 197 5.94 8.03 -10.58
N LYS A 198 4.77 8.11 -9.92
CA LYS A 198 3.51 8.55 -10.52
C LYS A 198 3.19 7.88 -11.86
N PRO A 199 3.16 6.53 -11.93
CA PRO A 199 2.71 5.81 -13.14
C PRO A 199 1.26 6.17 -13.51
N PHE A 200 0.46 6.54 -12.51
CA PHE A 200 -0.87 7.11 -12.64
C PHE A 200 -1.18 8.02 -11.44
N GLU A 201 -2.16 8.90 -11.59
CA GLU A 201 -2.67 9.80 -10.55
C GLU A 201 -4.18 9.60 -10.30
N VAL A 202 -4.66 10.12 -9.17
CA VAL A 202 -6.09 10.10 -8.85
C VAL A 202 -6.85 10.91 -9.90
N GLY A 203 -7.90 10.32 -10.46
CA GLY A 203 -8.69 10.87 -11.56
C GLY A 203 -8.29 10.37 -12.94
N GLU A 204 -7.17 9.67 -13.09
CA GLU A 204 -6.77 9.11 -14.37
C GLU A 204 -7.46 7.76 -14.67
N PHE A 205 -7.73 7.52 -15.94
CA PHE A 205 -8.34 6.30 -16.47
C PHE A 205 -7.25 5.31 -16.88
N ILE A 206 -7.25 4.14 -16.23
CA ILE A 206 -6.22 3.11 -16.41
C ILE A 206 -6.86 1.76 -16.74
N ALA A 207 -6.12 0.93 -17.47
CA ALA A 207 -6.38 -0.51 -17.57
C ALA A 207 -5.27 -1.31 -16.91
N PHE A 208 -5.67 -2.37 -16.21
CA PHE A 208 -4.78 -3.29 -15.53
C PHE A 208 -5.38 -4.70 -15.61
N GLY A 209 -4.59 -5.67 -16.03
CA GLY A 209 -5.12 -7.01 -16.33
C GLY A 209 -6.26 -6.97 -17.35
N ASN A 210 -7.44 -7.43 -16.94
CA ASN A 210 -8.67 -7.43 -17.75
C ASN A 210 -9.68 -6.34 -17.34
N ASP A 211 -9.34 -5.52 -16.34
CA ASP A 211 -10.23 -4.51 -15.78
C ASP A 211 -9.81 -3.11 -16.25
N LEU A 212 -10.80 -2.21 -16.30
CA LEU A 212 -10.62 -0.81 -16.67
C LEU A 212 -11.40 0.08 -15.70
N GLY A 213 -10.84 1.23 -15.35
CA GLY A 213 -11.54 2.18 -14.51
C GLY A 213 -10.74 3.44 -14.20
N THR A 214 -11.39 4.35 -13.47
CA THR A 214 -10.81 5.62 -13.05
C THR A 214 -10.29 5.51 -11.63
N VAL A 215 -9.05 5.93 -11.39
CA VAL A 215 -8.43 5.88 -10.06
C VAL A 215 -9.14 6.86 -9.13
N ARG A 216 -9.81 6.36 -8.08
CA ARG A 216 -10.54 7.18 -7.11
C ARG A 216 -9.65 7.62 -5.96
N ASN A 217 -8.83 6.72 -5.43
CA ASN A 217 -7.93 7.00 -4.32
C ASN A 217 -6.81 5.96 -4.25
N VAL A 218 -5.58 6.41 -3.98
CA VAL A 218 -4.44 5.55 -3.66
C VAL A 218 -4.25 5.56 -2.15
N GLY A 219 -4.61 4.45 -1.49
CA GLY A 219 -4.39 4.27 -0.07
C GLY A 219 -3.00 3.68 0.24
N ILE A 220 -2.72 3.49 1.53
CA ILE A 220 -1.46 2.95 2.04
C ILE A 220 -1.27 1.44 1.73
N LYS A 221 -2.36 0.69 1.57
CA LYS A 221 -2.33 -0.74 1.24
C LYS A 221 -2.90 -1.05 -0.13
N SER A 222 -3.97 -0.35 -0.49
CA SER A 222 -4.75 -0.62 -1.68
C SER A 222 -5.17 0.64 -2.41
N THR A 223 -5.36 0.50 -3.71
CA THR A 223 -5.92 1.51 -4.60
C THR A 223 -7.38 1.18 -4.87
N ARG A 224 -8.23 2.22 -4.85
CA ARG A 224 -9.66 2.14 -5.15
C ARG A 224 -9.87 2.71 -6.54
N ILE A 225 -10.49 1.92 -7.41
CA ILE A 225 -10.71 2.25 -8.82
C ILE A 225 -12.19 2.09 -9.11
N ASP A 226 -12.83 3.12 -9.64
CA ASP A 226 -14.24 3.04 -10.04
C ASP A 226 -14.31 2.48 -11.47
N SER A 227 -14.92 1.31 -11.61
CA SER A 227 -15.07 0.58 -12.87
C SER A 227 -16.12 1.21 -13.77
N LEU A 228 -16.00 1.01 -15.08
CA LEU A 228 -17.03 1.41 -16.05
C LEU A 228 -18.37 0.69 -15.83
N ARG A 229 -18.37 -0.45 -15.14
CA ARG A 229 -19.57 -1.23 -14.80
C ARG A 229 -20.29 -0.72 -13.52
N GLY A 230 -19.71 0.27 -12.83
CA GLY A 230 -20.32 0.93 -11.67
C GLY A 230 -19.86 0.38 -10.31
N GLU A 231 -19.09 -0.70 -10.26
CA GLU A 231 -18.45 -1.18 -9.03
C GLU A 231 -17.17 -0.42 -8.68
N GLN A 232 -16.81 -0.46 -7.38
CA GLN A 232 -15.49 -0.05 -6.93
C GLN A 232 -14.58 -1.26 -6.78
N LEU A 233 -13.54 -1.31 -7.59
CA LEU A 233 -12.47 -2.28 -7.50
C LEU A 233 -11.48 -1.85 -6.40
N VAL A 234 -11.11 -2.79 -5.54
CA VAL A 234 -10.12 -2.59 -4.47
C VAL A 234 -9.00 -3.58 -4.66
N ILE A 235 -7.82 -3.08 -5.04
CA ILE A 235 -6.65 -3.90 -5.36
C ILE A 235 -5.46 -3.51 -4.48
N ALA A 236 -4.70 -4.50 -4.00
CA ALA A 236 -3.47 -4.27 -3.25
C ALA A 236 -2.44 -3.56 -4.15
N ASN A 237 -1.69 -2.60 -3.59
CA ASN A 237 -0.78 -1.77 -4.38
C ASN A 237 0.38 -2.58 -4.98
N SER A 238 0.87 -3.60 -4.26
CA SER A 238 1.85 -4.55 -4.78
C SER A 238 1.34 -5.26 -6.03
N LYS A 239 0.15 -5.87 -5.94
CA LYS A 239 -0.49 -6.58 -7.06
C LYS A 239 -0.78 -5.69 -8.27
N LEU A 240 -1.14 -4.43 -8.04
CA LEU A 240 -1.41 -3.49 -9.13
C LEU A 240 -0.12 -3.14 -9.90
N LEU A 241 0.99 -2.92 -9.18
CA LEU A 241 2.28 -2.61 -9.80
C LEU A 241 2.99 -3.82 -10.42
N GLU A 242 2.65 -5.04 -10.00
CA GLU A 242 3.11 -6.28 -10.66
C GLU A 242 2.51 -6.48 -12.05
N GLN A 243 1.43 -5.77 -12.39
CA GLN A 243 0.75 -5.86 -13.68
C GLN A 243 1.19 -4.75 -14.65
N LEU A 244 1.04 -5.01 -15.95
CA LEU A 244 1.16 -3.97 -16.97
C LEU A 244 -0.02 -2.99 -16.82
N VAL A 245 0.27 -1.78 -16.36
CA VAL A 245 -0.70 -0.69 -16.28
C VAL A 245 -0.67 0.14 -17.56
N ARG A 246 -1.81 0.26 -18.23
CA ARG A 246 -1.99 1.12 -19.40
C ARG A 246 -2.72 2.39 -18.96
N ASN A 247 -2.04 3.52 -19.03
CA ASN A 247 -2.62 4.81 -18.69
C ASN A 247 -3.19 5.48 -19.95
N TYR A 248 -4.51 5.52 -20.06
CA TYR A 248 -5.18 6.11 -21.22
C TYR A 248 -5.33 7.63 -21.09
N SER A 249 -5.32 8.17 -19.86
CA SER A 249 -5.38 9.63 -19.63
C SER A 249 -4.14 10.35 -20.13
N ARG A 250 -2.98 9.69 -20.12
CA ARG A 250 -1.69 10.25 -20.58
C ARG A 250 -1.38 9.99 -22.05
N MET A 251 -2.32 9.42 -22.81
CA MET A 251 -2.15 9.19 -24.24
C MET A 251 -2.38 10.51 -25.01
N PRO A 252 -1.36 11.12 -25.63
CA PRO A 252 -1.53 12.40 -26.32
C PRO A 252 -2.38 12.27 -27.58
N HIS A 253 -2.26 11.13 -28.26
CA HIS A 253 -2.95 10.86 -29.52
C HIS A 253 -3.50 9.44 -29.52
N ARG A 254 -4.79 9.29 -29.80
CA ARG A 254 -5.44 8.00 -29.93
C ARG A 254 -5.32 7.48 -31.35
N ARG A 255 -4.57 6.40 -31.54
CA ARG A 255 -4.50 5.70 -32.83
C ARG A 255 -5.79 4.91 -33.05
N VAL A 256 -6.48 5.20 -34.14
CA VAL A 256 -7.67 4.48 -34.61
C VAL A 256 -7.31 3.69 -35.86
N VAL A 257 -7.60 2.40 -35.85
CA VAL A 257 -7.53 1.53 -37.03
C VAL A 257 -8.94 1.09 -37.31
N PHE A 258 -9.47 1.47 -38.47
CA PHE A 258 -10.78 1.03 -38.89
C PHE A 258 -10.76 0.62 -40.35
N GLY A 259 -11.70 -0.23 -40.73
CA GLY A 259 -11.78 -0.74 -42.07
C GLY A 259 -13.20 -1.12 -42.43
N PHE A 260 -13.44 -1.18 -43.73
CA PHE A 260 -14.70 -1.64 -44.30
C PHE A 260 -14.38 -2.48 -45.55
N ARG A 261 -15.40 -3.15 -46.08
CA ARG A 261 -15.27 -4.02 -47.24
C ARG A 261 -16.21 -3.59 -48.36
N LEU A 262 -15.74 -3.63 -49.59
CA LEU A 262 -16.56 -3.46 -50.80
C LEU A 262 -16.60 -4.76 -51.62
N PRO A 263 -17.68 -5.05 -52.37
CA PRO A 263 -17.80 -6.26 -53.17
C PRO A 263 -16.66 -6.41 -54.18
N TYR A 264 -16.31 -7.66 -54.51
CA TYR A 264 -15.32 -7.98 -55.55
C TYR A 264 -15.66 -7.41 -56.94
N GLY A 265 -16.94 -7.11 -57.20
CA GLY A 265 -17.37 -6.42 -58.42
C GLY A 265 -16.94 -4.96 -58.51
N THR A 266 -16.34 -4.39 -57.46
CA THR A 266 -15.85 -3.00 -57.47
C THR A 266 -14.64 -2.88 -58.38
N THR A 267 -14.75 -2.07 -59.44
CA THR A 267 -13.68 -1.86 -60.40
C THR A 267 -12.48 -1.15 -59.76
N SER A 268 -11.27 -1.37 -60.30
CA SER A 268 -10.03 -0.74 -59.80
C SER A 268 -10.10 0.79 -59.77
N GLU A 269 -10.81 1.39 -60.73
CA GLU A 269 -11.02 2.85 -60.77
C GLU A 269 -11.89 3.32 -59.61
N ARG A 270 -13.01 2.63 -59.32
CA ARG A 270 -13.86 2.93 -58.17
C ARG A 270 -13.11 2.70 -56.84
N VAL A 271 -12.28 1.66 -56.75
CA VAL A 271 -11.40 1.43 -55.59
C VAL A 271 -10.49 2.63 -55.34
N ARG A 272 -9.81 3.15 -56.39
CA ARG A 272 -8.94 4.32 -56.29
C ARG A 272 -9.72 5.56 -55.83
N GLN A 273 -10.91 5.77 -56.41
CA GLN A 273 -11.78 6.88 -56.06
C GLN A 273 -12.22 6.83 -54.58
N VAL A 274 -12.62 5.66 -54.09
CA VAL A 274 -13.01 5.48 -52.68
C VAL A 274 -11.83 5.74 -51.75
N VAL A 275 -10.64 5.20 -52.05
CA VAL A 275 -9.46 5.42 -51.20
C VAL A 275 -9.16 6.90 -51.04
N GLU A 276 -9.11 7.66 -52.13
CA GLU A 276 -8.81 9.09 -52.07
C GLU A 276 -9.94 9.88 -51.38
N ALA A 277 -11.20 9.58 -51.69
CA ALA A 277 -12.33 10.26 -51.05
C ALA A 277 -12.38 10.04 -49.54
N VAL A 278 -12.10 8.82 -49.05
CA VAL A 278 -12.05 8.53 -47.61
C VAL A 278 -10.86 9.23 -46.94
N LYS A 279 -9.71 9.34 -47.61
CA LYS A 279 -8.57 10.12 -47.10
C LYS A 279 -8.98 11.58 -46.87
N GLU A 280 -9.70 12.18 -47.81
CA GLU A 280 -10.20 13.55 -47.68
C GLU A 280 -11.25 13.70 -46.57
N ILE A 281 -12.18 12.75 -46.42
CA ILE A 281 -13.16 12.72 -45.32
C ILE A 281 -12.45 12.75 -43.96
N ILE A 282 -11.38 11.96 -43.79
CA ILE A 282 -10.62 11.89 -42.55
C ILE A 282 -9.82 13.19 -42.33
N ARG A 283 -9.17 13.73 -43.38
CA ARG A 283 -8.41 14.99 -43.31
C ARG A 283 -9.30 16.20 -42.98
N ALA A 284 -10.56 16.15 -43.37
CA ALA A 284 -11.54 17.21 -43.09
C ALA A 284 -12.02 17.24 -41.63
N GLN A 285 -11.76 16.18 -40.83
CA GLN A 285 -12.16 16.17 -39.42
C GLN A 285 -11.27 17.08 -38.57
N GLN A 286 -11.88 17.84 -37.67
CA GLN A 286 -11.16 18.58 -36.64
C GLN A 286 -10.52 17.61 -35.63
N ASP A 287 -9.38 18.02 -35.06
CA ASP A 287 -8.61 17.26 -34.07
C ASP A 287 -8.16 15.86 -34.54
N VAL A 288 -8.00 15.69 -35.85
CA VAL A 288 -7.55 14.42 -36.45
C VAL A 288 -6.30 14.63 -37.29
N ARG A 289 -5.35 13.69 -37.17
CA ARG A 289 -4.19 13.55 -38.06
C ARG A 289 -4.29 12.25 -38.83
N PHE A 290 -4.47 12.34 -40.13
CA PHE A 290 -4.42 11.19 -41.04
C PHE A 290 -3.02 10.57 -41.08
N ASP A 291 -2.94 9.23 -41.15
CA ASP A 291 -1.68 8.48 -41.25
C ASP A 291 -1.62 7.71 -42.58
N ARG A 292 -2.50 6.72 -42.76
CA ARG A 292 -2.53 5.90 -43.99
C ARG A 292 -3.94 5.39 -44.33
N GLY A 293 -4.14 5.04 -45.59
CA GLY A 293 -5.43 4.56 -46.11
C GLY A 293 -5.23 3.80 -47.40
N HIS A 294 -5.57 2.51 -47.41
CA HIS A 294 -5.32 1.62 -48.54
C HIS A 294 -6.41 0.55 -48.66
N GLN A 295 -6.60 0.01 -49.87
CA GLN A 295 -7.15 -1.33 -50.04
C GLN A 295 -6.06 -2.31 -49.55
N SER A 296 -6.27 -2.92 -48.38
CA SER A 296 -5.23 -3.62 -47.61
C SER A 296 -5.13 -5.10 -47.97
N ALA A 297 -6.26 -5.73 -48.28
CA ALA A 297 -6.31 -7.17 -48.56
C ALA A 297 -7.52 -7.55 -49.41
N PHE A 298 -7.43 -8.73 -50.04
CA PHE A 298 -8.58 -9.42 -50.63
C PHE A 298 -9.17 -10.33 -49.55
N GLY A 299 -10.31 -9.93 -48.96
CA GLY A 299 -10.95 -10.62 -47.84
C GLY A 299 -11.95 -11.69 -48.28
N GLU A 300 -12.45 -12.51 -47.35
CA GLU A 300 -13.30 -13.67 -47.67
C GLU A 300 -14.54 -13.33 -48.52
N TYR A 301 -15.12 -12.13 -48.35
CA TYR A 301 -16.35 -11.70 -49.03
C TYR A 301 -16.22 -10.35 -49.77
N GLY A 302 -15.02 -9.79 -49.91
CA GLY A 302 -14.83 -8.51 -50.60
C GLY A 302 -13.43 -7.93 -50.48
N LEU A 303 -13.21 -6.80 -51.14
CA LEU A 303 -11.99 -5.99 -51.03
C LEU A 303 -11.96 -5.31 -49.66
N GLU A 304 -10.93 -5.56 -48.85
CA GLU A 304 -10.75 -4.94 -47.54
C GLU A 304 -10.01 -3.62 -47.65
N PHE A 305 -10.51 -2.61 -46.95
CA PHE A 305 -9.88 -1.31 -46.83
C PHE A 305 -9.47 -1.08 -45.38
N GLU A 306 -8.26 -0.58 -45.16
CA GLU A 306 -7.77 -0.17 -43.85
C GLU A 306 -7.38 1.30 -43.88
N PHE A 307 -7.91 2.06 -42.92
CA PHE A 307 -7.57 3.45 -42.68
C PHE A 307 -7.07 3.62 -41.24
N VAL A 308 -5.98 4.35 -41.09
CA VAL A 308 -5.36 4.69 -39.82
C VAL A 308 -5.32 6.20 -39.68
N TYR A 309 -5.80 6.68 -38.55
CA TYR A 309 -5.73 8.09 -38.17
C TYR A 309 -5.54 8.22 -36.66
N TYR A 310 -5.11 9.41 -36.24
CA TYR A 310 -4.92 9.75 -34.85
C TYR A 310 -5.92 10.82 -34.45
N VAL A 311 -6.69 10.59 -33.38
CA VAL A 311 -7.45 11.66 -32.70
C VAL A 311 -6.48 12.35 -31.74
N LEU A 312 -6.34 13.67 -31.83
CA LEU A 312 -5.35 14.47 -31.11
C LEU A 312 -5.78 14.79 -29.67
N ALA A 313 -6.56 13.90 -29.05
CA ALA A 313 -7.06 14.01 -27.70
C ALA A 313 -7.13 12.63 -27.03
N SER A 314 -7.06 12.62 -25.69
CA SER A 314 -7.24 11.41 -24.88
C SER A 314 -8.73 11.07 -24.65
N ASP A 315 -9.61 12.06 -24.75
CA ASP A 315 -11.05 11.97 -24.50
C ASP A 315 -11.70 10.88 -25.36
N TYR A 316 -12.41 9.97 -24.68
CA TYR A 316 -13.07 8.83 -25.31
C TYR A 316 -14.33 9.24 -26.09
N ALA A 317 -15.13 10.16 -25.55
CA ALA A 317 -16.37 10.61 -26.18
C ALA A 317 -16.08 11.37 -27.48
N LEU A 318 -15.09 12.28 -27.45
CA LEU A 318 -14.66 12.99 -28.66
C LEU A 318 -14.20 12.02 -29.76
N TYR A 319 -13.44 10.98 -29.39
CA TYR A 319 -13.06 9.93 -30.32
C TYR A 319 -14.26 9.23 -30.95
N MET A 320 -15.27 8.87 -30.15
CA MET A 320 -16.47 8.20 -30.65
C MET A 320 -17.29 9.11 -31.58
N ASP A 321 -17.39 10.39 -31.27
CA ASP A 321 -18.07 11.38 -32.13
C ASP A 321 -17.35 11.56 -33.47
N VAL A 322 -16.01 11.65 -33.45
CA VAL A 322 -15.17 11.70 -34.66
C VAL A 322 -15.37 10.44 -35.51
N GLN A 323 -15.34 9.26 -34.88
CA GLN A 323 -15.53 8.00 -35.60
C GLN A 323 -16.92 7.91 -36.21
N GLN A 324 -17.96 8.36 -35.52
CA GLN A 324 -19.32 8.41 -36.06
C GLN A 324 -19.41 9.35 -37.27
N ARG A 325 -18.83 10.55 -37.21
CA ARG A 325 -18.81 11.49 -38.34
C ARG A 325 -18.12 10.90 -39.57
N ILE A 326 -16.99 10.22 -39.38
CA ILE A 326 -16.27 9.53 -40.47
C ILE A 326 -17.14 8.41 -41.05
N ASN A 327 -17.76 7.57 -40.20
CA ASN A 327 -18.61 6.48 -40.64
C ASN A 327 -19.80 6.97 -41.49
N LEU A 328 -20.49 8.01 -41.04
CA LEU A 328 -21.63 8.58 -41.76
C LEU A 328 -21.19 9.19 -43.10
N ALA A 329 -20.07 9.92 -43.12
CA ALA A 329 -19.54 10.49 -44.37
C ALA A 329 -19.11 9.41 -45.38
N ILE A 330 -18.66 8.24 -44.91
CA ILE A 330 -18.38 7.09 -45.77
C ILE A 330 -19.66 6.50 -46.35
N ILE A 331 -20.72 6.39 -45.55
CA ILE A 331 -22.04 5.94 -46.04
C ILE A 331 -22.52 6.89 -47.15
N ASP A 332 -22.51 8.20 -46.90
CA ASP A 332 -22.91 9.22 -47.89
C ASP A 332 -22.02 9.20 -49.16
N LEU A 333 -20.74 8.85 -49.03
CA LEU A 333 -19.84 8.67 -50.17
C LEU A 333 -20.24 7.46 -51.01
N LEU A 334 -20.50 6.32 -50.38
CA LEU A 334 -20.86 5.10 -51.10
C LEU A 334 -22.22 5.23 -51.79
N GLU A 335 -23.20 5.87 -51.14
CA GLU A 335 -24.50 6.18 -51.76
C GLU A 335 -24.36 7.04 -53.02
N ARG A 336 -23.50 8.08 -52.98
CA ARG A 336 -23.23 8.93 -54.16
C ARG A 336 -22.51 8.22 -55.29
N LEU A 337 -21.72 7.19 -54.98
CA LEU A 337 -20.95 6.41 -55.95
C LEU A 337 -21.70 5.17 -56.45
N ASP A 338 -22.94 4.95 -56.00
CA ASP A 338 -23.73 3.76 -56.28
C ASP A 338 -22.91 2.48 -55.97
N LEU A 339 -22.38 2.46 -54.74
CA LEU A 339 -21.59 1.37 -54.18
C LEU A 339 -22.25 0.87 -52.91
N GLU A 340 -22.22 -0.44 -52.73
CA GLU A 340 -22.75 -1.10 -51.54
C GLU A 340 -21.59 -1.64 -50.69
N PHE A 341 -21.83 -1.82 -49.38
CA PHE A 341 -20.91 -2.57 -48.54
C PHE A 341 -20.93 -4.05 -48.93
N ALA A 342 -19.77 -4.71 -48.81
CA ALA A 342 -19.71 -6.15 -49.02
C ALA A 342 -20.53 -6.88 -47.96
N VAL A 343 -21.50 -7.66 -48.40
CA VAL A 343 -22.23 -8.63 -47.57
C VAL A 343 -21.69 -10.04 -47.83
N PRO A 344 -21.77 -10.97 -46.86
CA PRO A 344 -21.38 -12.35 -47.09
C PRO A 344 -22.23 -12.99 -48.20
N VAL A 345 -21.62 -13.31 -49.35
CA VAL A 345 -22.28 -14.00 -50.47
C VAL A 345 -21.86 -15.47 -50.48
N ARG A 346 -22.84 -16.38 -50.61
CA ARG A 346 -22.58 -17.81 -50.83
C ARG A 346 -23.02 -18.21 -52.22
N HIS A 347 -22.08 -18.72 -53.02
CA HIS A 347 -22.41 -19.37 -54.29
C HIS A 347 -22.82 -20.83 -54.00
N LEU A 348 -24.13 -21.12 -54.10
CA LEU A 348 -24.64 -22.48 -54.04
C LEU A 348 -24.57 -23.10 -55.44
N ARG A 349 -23.64 -24.02 -55.65
CA ARG A 349 -23.62 -24.86 -56.86
C ARG A 349 -24.41 -26.13 -56.58
N ALA A 350 -25.64 -26.20 -57.07
CA ALA A 350 -26.41 -27.43 -57.05
C ALA A 350 -25.86 -28.39 -58.12
N GLU A 351 -25.27 -29.51 -57.70
CA GLU A 351 -25.01 -30.63 -58.60
C GLU A 351 -26.32 -31.39 -58.79
N PHE A 352 -26.90 -31.27 -59.98
CA PHE A 352 -27.99 -32.14 -60.39
C PHE A 352 -27.41 -33.50 -60.76
N ASP A 353 -27.57 -34.49 -59.89
CA ASP A 353 -27.36 -35.90 -60.24
C ASP A 353 -28.54 -36.32 -61.14
N PRO A 354 -28.33 -36.58 -62.44
CA PRO A 354 -29.41 -36.92 -63.34
C PRO A 354 -29.96 -38.30 -62.95
N VAL A 355 -31.09 -38.29 -62.23
CA VAL A 355 -32.05 -39.38 -62.00
C VAL A 355 -31.60 -40.71 -62.60
N GLN A 356 -31.20 -41.65 -61.73
CA GLN A 356 -31.14 -43.07 -62.05
C GLN A 356 -32.44 -43.48 -62.74
N ARG A 357 -32.39 -43.68 -64.06
CA ARG A 357 -33.49 -44.29 -64.80
C ARG A 357 -33.74 -45.65 -64.15
N PRO A 358 -34.95 -45.98 -63.67
CA PRO A 358 -35.23 -47.32 -63.18
C PRO A 358 -34.97 -48.30 -64.33
N GLY A 359 -33.97 -49.18 -64.14
CA GLY A 359 -33.59 -50.20 -65.12
C GLY A 359 -34.75 -51.15 -65.43
N PRO A 360 -34.74 -51.81 -66.60
CA PRO A 360 -35.85 -52.67 -67.04
C PRO A 360 -36.09 -53.80 -66.04
N ARG A 361 -37.36 -54.01 -65.66
CA ARG A 361 -37.80 -55.09 -64.77
C ARG A 361 -37.30 -56.43 -65.31
N SER A 362 -36.42 -57.10 -64.57
CA SER A 362 -36.01 -58.48 -64.86
C SER A 362 -37.18 -59.42 -64.62
N GLU A 363 -37.66 -60.07 -65.69
CA GLU A 363 -38.60 -61.19 -65.62
C GLU A 363 -37.99 -62.30 -64.73
N THR A 364 -38.62 -62.52 -63.58
CA THR A 364 -38.22 -63.55 -62.63
C THR A 364 -38.67 -64.91 -63.18
N ARG A 365 -37.72 -65.67 -63.75
CA ARG A 365 -37.95 -67.05 -64.19
C ARG A 365 -38.08 -67.95 -62.97
N ASP A 366 -39.30 -68.40 -62.72
CA ASP A 366 -39.69 -69.37 -61.70
C ASP A 366 -38.81 -70.64 -61.81
N ARG A 367 -38.00 -70.89 -60.77
CA ARG A 367 -37.36 -72.18 -60.53
C ARG A 367 -37.76 -72.64 -59.14
N ARG A 368 -38.85 -73.40 -59.10
CA ARG A 368 -39.20 -74.31 -58.01
C ARG A 368 -38.17 -75.43 -57.92
N THR A 369 -37.62 -75.64 -56.73
CA THR A 369 -37.14 -76.95 -56.28
C THR A 369 -37.27 -77.02 -54.75
N PRO A 370 -37.52 -78.20 -54.17
CA PRO A 370 -38.49 -78.37 -53.10
C PRO A 370 -37.89 -78.50 -51.68
N VAL A 371 -38.86 -78.49 -50.77
CA VAL A 371 -38.90 -78.55 -49.31
C VAL A 371 -38.18 -79.77 -48.69
N GLN A 372 -37.91 -79.62 -47.39
CA GLN A 372 -37.75 -80.62 -46.31
C GLN A 372 -36.28 -80.97 -45.99
N THR A 373 -35.83 -80.95 -44.73
CA THR A 373 -36.53 -81.13 -43.45
C THR A 373 -35.76 -80.47 -42.32
#